data_AF-A0A085FAG4-F1
#
_entry.id   AF-A0A085FAG4-F1
#
_cell.length_a   1.000
_cell.length_b   1.000
_cell.length_c   1.000
_cell.angle_alpha   90.00
_cell.angle_beta   90.00
_cell.angle_gamma   90.00
#
_symmetry.space_group_name_H-M   'P 1'
#
loop_
_entity.id
_entity.type
_entity.pdbx_description
1 polymer ?
#
loop_
_entity_poly.entity_id
_entity_poly.type
_entity_poly.pdbx_seq_one_letter_code
_entity_poly.pdbx_strand_id
1 'polypeptide(L)' 'MTAGLDFGLTLAAALADEETARRIQLVLEYDRQPPFDSGAPERADKTKVQDVLARRSPLIAMAKAQAEQARARLAL' A
#
# COMPACT_ATOMS: atom_id res chain seq x y z
N MET A 1 -5.58 -1.65 -2.39
CA MET A 1 -4.62 -1.64 -1.25
C MET A 1 -4.55 -3.05 -0.70
N THR A 2 -3.40 -3.71 -0.76
CA THR A 2 -3.18 -5.06 -0.18
C THR A 2 -1.90 -5.14 0.66
N ALA A 3 -1.09 -4.07 0.69
CA ALA A 3 0.21 -4.04 1.37
C ALA A 3 0.11 -4.29 2.90
N GLY A 4 -1.05 -4.07 3.52
CA GLY A 4 -1.25 -4.36 4.93
C GLY A 4 -1.17 -5.85 5.27
N LEU A 5 -1.50 -6.74 4.34
CA LEU A 5 -1.37 -8.20 4.53
C LEU A 5 0.10 -8.63 4.44
N ASP A 6 0.81 -8.14 3.42
CA ASP A 6 2.26 -8.37 3.26
C ASP A 6 3.03 -7.86 4.50
N PHE A 7 2.67 -6.67 4.99
CA PHE A 7 3.21 -6.10 6.22
C PHE A 7 2.85 -6.94 7.46
N GLY A 8 1.60 -7.39 7.58
CA GLY A 8 1.15 -8.20 8.71
C GLY A 8 1.90 -9.52 8.84
N LEU A 9 2.16 -10.21 7.72
CA LEU A 9 2.98 -11.43 7.71
C LEU A 9 4.44 -11.13 8.08
N THR A 10 4.99 -10.03 7.58
CA THR A 10 6.34 -9.56 7.94
C THR A 10 6.44 -9.28 9.44
N LEU A 11 5.42 -8.63 10.01
CA LEU A 11 5.35 -8.32 11.43
C LEU A 11 5.20 -9.60 12.28
N ALA A 12 4.39 -10.56 11.84
CA ALA A 12 4.26 -11.86 12.51
C ALA A 12 5.60 -12.60 12.58
N ALA A 13 6.39 -12.57 11.51
CA ALA A 13 7.72 -13.16 11.48
C ALA A 13 8.69 -12.46 12.45
N ALA A 14 8.60 -11.12 12.55
CA ALA A 14 9.45 -10.32 13.43
C ALA A 14 9.08 -10.45 14.92
N LEU A 15 7.80 -10.64 15.23
CA LEU A 15 7.29 -10.72 16.61
C LEU A 15 7.31 -12.14 17.20
N ALA A 16 7.14 -13.17 16.36
CA ALA A 16 7.15 -14.57 16.78
C ALA A 16 8.34 -15.32 16.14
N ASP A 17 8.16 -15.81 14.92
CA ASP A 17 9.19 -16.42 14.08
C ASP A 17 8.65 -16.63 12.64
N GLU A 18 9.54 -17.01 11.73
CA GLU A 18 9.21 -17.25 10.32
C GLU A 18 8.20 -18.38 10.12
N GLU A 19 8.29 -19.45 10.90
CA GLU A 19 7.40 -20.62 10.81
C GLU A 19 5.96 -20.24 11.17
N THR A 20 5.76 -19.42 12.20
CA THR A 20 4.47 -18.86 12.59
C THR A 20 3.88 -18.03 11.46
N ALA A 21 4.67 -17.16 10.82
CA ALA A 21 4.21 -16.36 9.69
C ALA A 21 3.82 -17.24 8.49
N ARG A 22 4.58 -18.29 8.18
CA ARG A 22 4.26 -19.26 7.11
C ARG A 22 2.97 -20.03 7.39
N ARG A 23 2.73 -20.43 8.64
CA ARG A 23 1.46 -21.06 9.04
C ARG A 23 0.28 -20.12 8.88
N ILE A 24 0.43 -18.86 9.30
CA ILE A 24 -0.61 -17.84 9.11
C ILE A 24 -0.89 -17.66 7.62
N GLN A 25 0.16 -17.55 6.79
CA GLN A 25 0.01 -17.45 5.34
C GLN A 25 -0.80 -18.62 4.77
N LEU A 26 -0.52 -19.86 5.22
CA LEU A 26 -1.22 -21.06 4.79
C LEU A 26 -2.67 -21.12 5.26
N VAL A 27 -2.94 -20.81 6.54
CA VAL A 27 -4.30 -20.80 7.12
C VAL A 27 -5.20 -19.79 6.40
N LEU A 28 -4.63 -18.67 5.95
CA LEU A 28 -5.35 -17.65 5.20
C LEU A 28 -5.44 -17.95 3.70
N GLU A 29 -4.81 -19.04 3.23
CA GLU A 29 -4.65 -19.36 1.80
C GLU A 29 -4.13 -18.14 1.01
N TYR A 30 -3.18 -17.42 1.60
CA TYR A 30 -2.69 -16.17 1.05
C TYR A 30 -1.72 -16.42 -0.13
N ASP A 31 -2.31 -16.65 -1.30
CA ASP A 31 -1.66 -16.81 -2.60
C ASP A 31 -2.17 -15.75 -3.59
N ARG A 32 -1.37 -14.72 -3.84
CA ARG A 32 -1.79 -13.58 -4.66
C ARG A 32 -1.60 -13.87 -6.15
N GLN A 33 -2.70 -14.12 -6.84
CA GLN A 33 -2.75 -14.25 -8.30
C GLN A 33 -3.68 -13.21 -8.95
N PRO A 34 -3.28 -11.92 -9.02
CA PRO A 34 -4.11 -10.90 -9.63
C PRO A 34 -4.27 -11.15 -11.15
N PRO A 35 -5.49 -11.03 -11.72
CA PRO A 35 -5.72 -11.27 -13.14
C PRO A 35 -5.20 -10.14 -14.06
N PHE A 36 -4.74 -9.02 -13.49
CA PHE A 36 -4.27 -7.86 -14.24
C PHE A 36 -2.92 -7.37 -13.71
N ASP A 37 -1.99 -7.08 -14.61
CA ASP A 37 -0.69 -6.48 -14.27
C ASP A 37 -0.77 -4.95 -14.22
N SER A 38 -1.52 -4.42 -13.26
CA SER A 38 -1.68 -2.96 -13.07
C SER A 38 -1.56 -2.54 -11.60
N GLY A 39 -0.95 -3.40 -10.78
CA GLY A 39 -0.74 -3.15 -9.36
C GLY A 39 0.40 -2.18 -9.03
N ALA A 40 1.22 -1.81 -10.02
CA ALA A 40 2.32 -0.85 -9.89
C ALA A 40 2.33 0.12 -11.09
N PRO A 41 2.58 1.42 -10.91
CA PRO A 41 2.59 2.40 -12.00
C PRO A 41 3.55 2.05 -13.14
N GLU A 42 4.69 1.44 -12.81
CA GLU A 42 5.74 1.08 -13.78
C GLU A 42 5.32 -0.10 -14.68
N ARG A 43 4.35 -0.91 -14.21
CA ARG A 43 3.78 -2.05 -14.97
C ARG A 43 2.46 -1.73 -15.65
N ALA A 44 1.77 -0.68 -15.19
CA ALA A 44 0.49 -0.26 -15.75
C ALA A 44 0.66 0.54 -17.05
N ASP A 45 -0.40 0.57 -17.86
CA ASP A 45 -0.48 1.43 -19.03
C ASP A 45 -0.40 2.93 -18.65
N LYS A 46 0.41 3.70 -19.37
CA LYS A 46 0.66 5.13 -19.05
C LYS A 46 -0.61 5.97 -19.07
N THR A 47 -1.53 5.68 -19.99
CA THR A 47 -2.82 6.41 -20.07
C THR A 47 -3.67 6.14 -18.83
N LYS A 48 -3.72 4.87 -18.38
CA LYS A 48 -4.39 4.51 -17.12
C LYS A 48 -3.75 5.19 -15.91
N VAL A 49 -2.41 5.22 -15.85
CA VAL A 49 -1.68 5.92 -14.78
C VAL A 49 -2.04 7.41 -14.75
N GLN A 50 -2.05 8.06 -15.92
CA GLN A 50 -2.40 9.49 -16.04
C GLN A 50 -3.85 9.76 -15.62
N ASP A 51 -4.80 8.93 -16.06
CA ASP A 51 -6.22 9.04 -15.66
C ASP A 51 -6.38 8.90 -14.13
N VAL A 52 -5.75 7.90 -13.53
CA VAL A 52 -5.77 7.70 -12.08
C VAL A 52 -5.15 8.88 -11.34
N LEU A 53 -4.02 9.40 -11.82
CA LEU A 53 -3.37 10.58 -11.22
C LEU A 53 -4.29 11.80 -11.29
N ALA A 54 -4.87 12.10 -12.45
CA ALA A 54 -5.78 13.23 -12.63
C ALA A 54 -7.00 13.16 -11.69
N ARG A 55 -7.61 11.97 -11.56
CA ARG A 55 -8.72 11.73 -10.63
C ARG A 55 -8.33 11.90 -9.17
N ARG A 56 -7.10 11.52 -8.82
CA ARG A 56 -6.58 11.58 -7.44
C ARG A 56 -5.95 12.92 -7.08
N SER A 57 -5.62 13.77 -8.05
CA SER A 57 -4.94 15.06 -7.84
C SER A 57 -5.60 15.93 -6.76
N PRO A 58 -6.93 16.11 -6.71
CA PRO A 58 -7.55 16.92 -5.66
C PRO A 58 -7.34 16.35 -4.25
N LEU A 59 -7.47 15.03 -4.09
CA LEU A 59 -7.26 14.36 -2.81
C LEU A 59 -5.80 14.44 -2.37
N ILE A 60 -4.85 14.27 -3.30
CA ILE A 60 -3.42 14.41 -3.03
C ILE A 60 -3.09 15.86 -2.61
N ALA A 61 -3.66 16.85 -3.30
CA ALA A 61 -3.46 18.26 -2.95
C ALA A 61 -4.01 18.59 -1.56
N MET A 62 -5.20 18.09 -1.23
CA MET A 62 -5.79 18.26 0.10
C MET A 62 -4.94 17.61 1.20
N ALA A 63 -4.48 16.37 0.99
CA ALA A 63 -3.62 15.67 1.94
C ALA A 63 -2.29 16.42 2.16
N LYS A 64 -1.68 16.95 1.10
CA LYS A 64 -0.49 17.81 1.20
C LYS A 64 -0.76 19.08 2.00
N ALA A 65 -1.85 19.79 1.70
CA ALA A 65 -2.20 21.00 2.44
C ALA A 65 -2.41 20.73 3.94
N GLN A 66 -3.06 19.61 4.28
CA GLN A 66 -3.26 19.19 5.68
C GLN A 66 -1.94 18.80 6.35
N ALA A 67 -1.04 18.10 5.64
CA ALA A 67 0.28 17.77 6.15
C ALA A 67 1.11 19.03 6.44
N GLU A 68 1.08 20.03 5.56
CA GLU A 68 1.75 21.33 5.78
C GLU A 68 1.16 22.08 6.99
N GLN A 69 -0.17 22.07 7.13
CA GLN A 69 -0.82 22.65 8.31
C GLN A 69 -0.43 21.94 9.61
N ALA A 70 -0.36 20.60 9.59
CA ALA A 70 0.07 19.80 10.74
C ALA A 70 1.53 20.08 11.09
N ARG A 71 2.40 20.17 10.07
CA ARG A 71 3.81 20.53 10.22
C ARG A 71 3.98 21.90 10.90
N ALA A 72 3.27 22.92 10.41
CA ALA A 72 3.30 24.26 10.99
C ALA A 72 2.82 24.27 12.46
N ARG A 73 1.81 23.46 12.81
CA ARG A 73 1.33 23.31 14.20
C ARG A 73 2.33 22.62 15.12
N LEU A 74 3.11 21.69 14.58
CA LEU A 74 4.12 20.93 15.33
C LEU A 74 5.49 21.62 15.38
N ALA A 75 5.64 22.77 14.72
CA ALA A 75 6.88 23.56 14.65
C ALA A 75 8.12 22.76 14.16
N LEU A 76 7.92 21.88 13.17
CA LEU A 76 8.97 21.18 12.39
C LEU A 76 9.19 21.84 11.01
#